data_AF-A0A1L9QKK2-F1
#
_entry.id   AF-A0A1L9QKK2-F1
#
_cell.length_a   1.000
_cell.length_b   1.000
_cell.length_c   1.000
_cell.angle_alpha   90.00
_cell.angle_beta   90.00
_cell.angle_gamma   90.00
#
_symmetry.space_group_name_H-M   'P 1'
#
loop_
_entity.id
_entity.type
_entity.pdbx_description
1 polymer ?
#
loop_
_entity_poly.entity_id
_entity_poly.type
_entity_poly.pdbx_seq_one_letter_code
_entity_poly.pdbx_strand_id
1 'polypeptide(L)'
;MNYPKELTIRYLAFYNPQWRKGRGFTANGCVKPIKLAFDILMENPHSSNEELQEMISGTLFKLMEQVHRGSAEGRFVTGGRPEIKAIQEFSRFFIQDFWINAIGQERANISGRKATLIENTCEFITRLEMDSKRKEMADLSPPPLT
;
A
#
# COMPACT_ATOMS: atom_id res chain seq x y z
N MET A 1 18.82 2.59 2.31
CA MET A 1 17.50 1.93 2.42
C MET A 1 16.71 2.20 1.15
N ASN A 2 16.00 1.21 0.58
CA ASN A 2 15.12 1.43 -0.58
C ASN A 2 13.68 1.65 -0.08
N TYR A 3 13.32 2.91 0.18
CA TYR A 3 12.03 3.24 0.78
C TYR A 3 10.81 2.80 -0.04
N PRO A 4 10.74 3.00 -1.38
CA PRO A 4 9.64 2.48 -2.17
C PRO A 4 9.45 0.96 -2.02
N LYS A 5 10.54 0.18 -1.98
CA LYS A 5 10.46 -1.26 -1.78
C LYS A 5 9.87 -1.62 -0.40
N GLU A 6 10.37 -0.99 0.66
CA GLU A 6 9.88 -1.25 2.02
C GLU A 6 8.43 -0.82 2.21
N LEU A 7 8.03 0.33 1.65
CA LEU A 7 6.63 0.78 1.65
C LEU A 7 5.74 -0.26 0.97
N THR A 8 6.15 -0.76 -0.21
CA THR A 8 5.42 -1.80 -0.94
C THR A 8 5.31 -3.10 -0.15
N ILE A 9 6.40 -3.61 0.40
CA ILE A 9 6.38 -4.84 1.22
C ILE A 9 5.37 -4.72 2.35
N ARG A 10 5.35 -3.57 3.04
CA ARG A 10 4.50 -3.35 4.21
C ARG A 10 3.03 -3.25 3.84
N TYR A 11 2.65 -2.51 2.79
CA TYR A 11 1.22 -2.49 2.42
C TYR A 11 0.75 -3.79 1.78
N LEU A 12 1.61 -4.53 1.06
CA LEU A 12 1.29 -5.86 0.53
C LEU A 12 1.12 -6.93 1.62
N ALA A 13 1.43 -6.61 2.89
CA ALA A 13 1.17 -7.50 4.01
C ALA A 13 -0.31 -7.49 4.46
N PHE A 14 -1.08 -6.46 4.10
CA PHE A 14 -2.51 -6.37 4.42
C PHE A 14 -3.40 -6.17 3.19
N TYR A 15 -2.91 -5.54 2.13
CA TYR A 15 -3.66 -5.19 0.94
C TYR A 15 -2.95 -5.66 -0.34
N ASN A 16 -3.62 -6.46 -1.17
CA ASN A 16 -3.19 -6.78 -2.53
C ASN A 16 -4.11 -6.09 -3.56
N PRO A 17 -3.57 -5.65 -4.71
CA PRO A 17 -4.41 -5.16 -5.81
C PRO A 17 -5.28 -6.28 -6.38
N GLN A 18 -6.49 -5.93 -6.79
CA GLN A 18 -7.41 -6.87 -7.41
C GLN A 18 -7.06 -7.06 -8.90
N TRP A 19 -6.75 -8.29 -9.32
CA TRP A 19 -6.64 -8.61 -10.75
C TRP A 19 -8.03 -8.61 -11.41
N ARG A 20 -8.14 -7.96 -12.58
CA ARG A 20 -9.35 -7.99 -13.41
C ARG A 20 -9.05 -8.71 -14.73
N LYS A 21 -9.86 -9.73 -15.06
CA LYS A 21 -9.72 -10.48 -16.33
C LYS A 21 -9.78 -9.51 -17.52
N GLY A 22 -8.79 -9.61 -18.42
CA GLY A 22 -8.68 -8.78 -19.61
C GLY A 22 -8.22 -7.33 -19.39
N ARG A 23 -8.08 -6.85 -18.14
CA ARG A 23 -7.61 -5.49 -17.82
C ARG A 23 -6.38 -5.44 -16.92
N GLY A 24 -6.08 -6.54 -16.24
CA GLY A 24 -4.98 -6.65 -15.30
C GLY A 24 -5.17 -5.86 -14.01
N PHE A 25 -4.06 -5.51 -13.37
CA PHE A 25 -4.06 -4.61 -12.20
C PHE A 25 -4.18 -3.15 -12.65
N THR A 26 -5.07 -2.40 -12.01
CA THR A 26 -5.15 -0.95 -12.19
C THR A 26 -3.97 -0.27 -11.50
N ALA A 27 -3.49 0.86 -12.06
CA ALA A 27 -2.42 1.64 -11.44
C ALA A 27 -2.81 2.07 -10.01
N ASN A 28 -4.01 2.67 -9.88
CA ASN A 28 -4.53 3.09 -8.58
C ASN A 28 -4.70 1.93 -7.60
N GLY A 29 -5.09 0.74 -8.06
CA GLY A 29 -5.16 -0.44 -7.21
C GLY A 29 -3.79 -0.86 -6.69
N CYS A 30 -2.71 -0.72 -7.47
CA CYS A 30 -1.37 -1.12 -7.04
C CYS A 30 -0.80 -0.22 -5.93
N VAL A 31 -1.25 1.02 -5.82
CA VAL A 31 -0.68 2.03 -4.89
C VAL A 31 -1.71 2.62 -3.93
N LYS A 32 -2.91 2.05 -3.83
CA LYS A 32 -4.01 2.64 -3.05
C LYS A 32 -3.62 2.97 -1.60
N PRO A 33 -2.94 2.09 -0.83
CA PRO A 33 -2.59 2.39 0.56
C PRO A 33 -1.58 3.54 0.71
N ILE A 34 -0.52 3.55 -0.11
CA ILE A 34 0.51 4.60 -0.04
C ILE A 34 -0.05 5.95 -0.51
N LYS A 35 -0.91 5.95 -1.53
CA LYS A 35 -1.57 7.17 -2.01
C LYS A 35 -2.43 7.82 -0.91
N LEU A 36 -3.24 7.01 -0.20
CA LEU A 36 -4.02 7.52 0.94
C LEU A 36 -3.12 8.08 2.05
N ALA A 37 -1.97 7.46 2.32
CA ALA A 37 -1.02 7.96 3.30
C ALA A 37 -0.41 9.31 2.88
N PHE A 38 -0.08 9.47 1.60
CA PHE A 38 0.37 10.75 1.05
C PHE A 38 -0.71 11.82 1.11
N ASP A 39 -1.95 11.48 0.75
CA ASP A 39 -3.09 12.40 0.80
C ASP A 39 -3.27 12.95 2.24
N ILE A 40 -3.30 12.07 3.25
CA ILE A 40 -3.38 12.48 4.66
C ILE A 40 -2.23 13.39 5.06
N LEU A 41 -1.00 13.05 4.66
CA LEU A 41 0.19 13.84 4.99
C LEU A 41 0.15 15.27 4.38
N MET A 42 -0.35 15.38 3.15
CA MET A 42 -0.46 16.67 2.44
C MET A 42 -1.64 17.51 2.94
N GLU A 43 -2.77 16.87 3.23
CA GLU A 43 -4.01 17.55 3.65
C GLU A 43 -3.96 18.04 5.11
N ASN A 44 -3.04 17.51 5.93
CA ASN A 44 -2.94 17.84 7.35
C ASN A 44 -1.59 18.49 7.69
N PRO A 45 -1.34 19.74 7.25
CA PRO A 45 -0.03 20.39 7.41
C PRO A 45 0.39 20.67 8.85
N HIS A 46 -0.59 20.84 9.75
CA HIS A 46 -0.39 21.29 11.13
C HIS A 46 -0.45 20.15 12.17
N SER A 47 -0.72 18.92 11.74
CA SER A 47 -0.80 17.78 12.65
C SER A 47 0.58 17.32 13.11
N SER A 48 0.63 16.80 14.33
CA SER A 48 1.83 16.13 14.86
C SER A 48 2.11 14.83 14.10
N ASN A 49 3.31 14.27 14.26
CA ASN A 49 3.67 13.00 13.64
C ASN A 49 2.83 11.85 14.19
N GLU A 50 2.50 11.90 15.48
CA GLU A 50 1.62 10.94 16.15
C GLU A 50 0.20 11.01 15.59
N GLU A 51 -0.37 12.21 15.45
CA GLU A 51 -1.69 12.41 14.85
C GLU A 51 -1.74 11.92 13.39
N LEU A 52 -0.70 12.21 12.60
CA LEU A 52 -0.58 11.71 11.23
C LEU A 52 -0.55 10.18 11.17
N GLN A 53 0.21 9.54 12.06
CA GLN A 53 0.27 8.07 12.14
C GLN A 53 -1.10 7.46 12.47
N GLU A 54 -1.84 8.07 13.40
CA GLU A 54 -3.19 7.64 13.78
C GLU A 54 -4.19 7.83 12.65
N MET A 55 -4.17 8.98 11.97
CA MET A 55 -5.04 9.28 10.83
C MET A 55 -4.80 8.31 9.66
N ILE A 56 -3.54 8.03 9.34
CA ILE A 56 -3.19 7.04 8.30
C ILE A 56 -3.72 5.66 8.68
N SER A 57 -3.49 5.22 9.92
CA SER A 57 -3.98 3.93 10.40
C SER A 57 -5.50 3.83 10.31
N GLY A 58 -6.22 4.84 10.82
CA GLY A 58 -7.69 4.91 10.76
C GLY A 58 -8.23 4.87 9.34
N THR A 59 -7.57 5.58 8.42
CA THR A 59 -7.94 5.61 6.99
C THR A 59 -7.75 4.25 6.33
N LEU A 60 -6.64 3.57 6.63
CA LEU A 60 -6.36 2.24 6.09
C LEU A 60 -7.25 1.16 6.70
N PHE A 61 -7.63 1.27 7.98
CA PHE A 61 -8.64 0.40 8.57
C PHE A 61 -9.98 0.50 7.84
N LYS A 62 -10.42 1.73 7.56
CA LYS A 62 -11.65 1.98 6.80
C LYS A 62 -11.55 1.44 5.38
N LEU A 63 -10.40 1.58 4.71
CA LEU A 63 -10.16 0.96 3.40
C LEU A 63 -10.33 -0.55 3.49
N MET A 64 -9.67 -1.21 4.45
CA MET A 64 -9.73 -2.67 4.57
C MET A 64 -11.13 -3.17 4.92
N GLU A 65 -11.87 -2.46 5.77
CA GLU A 65 -13.28 -2.78 6.03
C GLU A 65 -14.11 -2.77 4.73
N GLN A 66 -13.90 -1.78 3.85
CA GLN A 66 -14.57 -1.71 2.55
C GLN A 66 -14.11 -2.82 1.59
N VAL A 67 -12.83 -3.20 1.63
CA VAL A 67 -12.28 -4.33 0.86
C VAL A 67 -12.89 -5.65 1.32
N HIS A 68 -12.99 -5.89 2.64
CA HIS A 68 -13.65 -7.08 3.22
C HIS A 68 -15.13 -7.14 2.82
N ARG A 69 -15.83 -6.01 2.79
CA ARG A 69 -17.23 -5.91 2.33
C ARG A 69 -17.39 -6.01 0.81
N GLY A 70 -16.31 -5.98 0.04
CA GLY A 70 -16.32 -5.97 -1.42
C GLY A 70 -16.82 -4.66 -2.04
N SER A 71 -16.90 -3.56 -1.26
CA SER A 71 -17.32 -2.24 -1.74
C SER A 71 -16.16 -1.36 -2.21
N ALA A 72 -14.92 -1.76 -1.95
CA ALA A 72 -13.71 -1.13 -2.48
C ALA A 72 -12.86 -2.12 -3.30
N GLU A 73 -12.05 -1.57 -4.22
CA GLU A 73 -11.08 -2.37 -4.98
C GLU A 73 -9.94 -2.86 -4.09
N GLY A 74 -9.61 -4.15 -4.19
CA GLY A 74 -8.50 -4.78 -3.50
C GLY A 74 -8.82 -6.19 -3.05
N ARG A 75 -7.83 -6.85 -2.47
CA ARG A 75 -7.94 -8.13 -1.76
C ARG A 75 -7.24 -8.00 -0.42
N PHE A 76 -7.89 -8.46 0.64
CA PHE A 76 -7.23 -8.61 1.93
C PHE A 76 -6.28 -9.82 1.89
N VAL A 77 -5.18 -9.73 2.63
CA VAL A 77 -4.17 -10.80 2.74
C VAL A 77 -4.43 -11.66 3.98
N THR A 78 -4.78 -11.00 5.08
CA THR A 78 -5.16 -11.62 6.35
C THR A 78 -6.37 -10.86 6.91
N GLY A 79 -6.96 -11.33 8.00
CA GLY A 79 -8.04 -10.62 8.70
C GLY A 79 -7.80 -10.58 10.20
N GLY A 80 -8.48 -9.67 10.89
CA GLY A 80 -8.42 -9.55 12.35
C GLY A 80 -7.08 -9.00 12.86
N ARG A 81 -6.55 -9.56 13.96
CA ARG A 81 -5.37 -9.02 14.66
C ARG A 81 -4.10 -8.93 13.77
N PRO A 82 -3.77 -9.91 12.90
CA PRO A 82 -2.63 -9.79 11.98
C PRO A 82 -2.72 -8.60 11.02
N GLU A 83 -3.91 -8.38 10.43
CA GLU A 83 -4.16 -7.23 9.54
C GLU A 83 -3.97 -5.91 10.30
N ILE A 84 -4.49 -5.85 11.53
CA ILE A 84 -4.33 -4.68 12.40
C ILE A 84 -2.87 -4.34 12.66
N LYS A 85 -2.06 -5.35 13.00
CA LYS A 85 -0.63 -5.14 13.21
C LYS A 85 0.08 -4.70 11.93
N ALA A 86 -0.27 -5.27 10.79
CA ALA A 86 0.33 -4.91 9.51
C ALA A 86 0.02 -3.45 9.10
N ILE A 87 -1.21 -2.99 9.33
CA ILE A 87 -1.59 -1.58 9.10
C ILE A 87 -0.82 -0.66 10.03
N GLN A 88 -0.79 -0.96 11.33
CA GLN A 88 -0.06 -0.15 12.31
C GLN A 88 1.44 -0.06 11.98
N GLU A 89 2.04 -1.18 11.57
CA GLU A 89 3.45 -1.24 11.22
C GLU A 89 3.75 -0.49 9.91
N PHE A 90 2.83 -0.51 8.93
CA PHE A 90 2.94 0.35 7.76
C PHE A 90 2.88 1.83 8.14
N SER A 91 1.88 2.25 8.93
CA SER A 91 1.73 3.66 9.34
C SER A 91 2.94 4.15 10.13
N ARG A 92 3.44 3.33 11.06
CA ARG A 92 4.66 3.62 11.83
C ARG A 92 5.85 3.82 10.92
N PHE A 93 6.11 2.90 9.99
CA PHE A 93 7.23 3.01 9.06
C PHE A 93 7.08 4.22 8.12
N PHE A 94 5.87 4.48 7.63
CA PHE A 94 5.60 5.62 6.76
C PHE A 94 5.96 6.94 7.46
N ILE A 95 5.61 7.10 8.73
CA ILE A 95 5.93 8.31 9.49
C ILE A 95 7.37 8.33 9.98
N GLN A 96 7.80 7.33 10.73
CA GLN A 96 9.10 7.35 11.42
C GLN A 96 10.26 7.19 10.43
N ASP A 97 10.21 6.18 9.58
CA ASP A 97 11.34 5.83 8.72
C ASP A 97 11.30 6.63 7.41
N PHE A 98 10.14 6.74 6.78
CA PHE A 98 10.04 7.43 5.50
C PHE A 98 9.90 8.95 5.67
N TRP A 99 8.86 9.45 6.36
CA TRP A 99 8.59 10.88 6.45
C TRP A 99 9.65 11.64 7.26
N ILE A 100 9.99 11.15 8.46
CA ILE A 100 10.98 11.81 9.32
C ILE A 100 12.39 11.57 8.79
N ASN A 101 12.82 10.31 8.64
CA ASN A 101 14.23 10.02 8.34
C ASN A 101 14.60 10.17 6.86
N ALA A 102 13.70 9.87 5.91
CA ALA A 102 14.02 9.95 4.47
C ALA A 102 13.73 11.33 3.87
N ILE A 103 12.60 11.92 4.25
CA ILE A 103 12.08 13.15 3.64
C ILE A 103 12.45 14.40 4.46
N GLY A 104 12.73 14.25 5.76
CA GLY A 104 13.11 15.34 6.64
C GLY A 104 11.94 16.23 7.06
N GLN A 105 10.72 15.69 7.05
CA GLN A 105 9.48 16.41 7.40
C GLN A 105 9.17 17.65 6.54
N GLU A 106 9.80 17.76 5.37
CA GLU A 106 9.63 18.88 4.46
C GLU A 106 8.66 18.49 3.34
N ARG A 107 7.46 19.07 3.30
CA ARG A 107 6.44 18.69 2.32
C ARG A 107 6.87 18.99 0.89
N ALA A 108 7.70 20.01 0.68
CA ALA A 108 8.31 20.30 -0.61
C ALA A 108 9.19 19.15 -1.14
N ASN A 109 9.66 18.24 -0.27
CA ASN A 109 10.45 17.08 -0.66
C ASN A 109 9.62 15.88 -1.14
N ILE A 110 8.30 16.00 -1.10
CA ILE A 110 7.36 14.97 -1.51
C ILE A 110 6.34 15.53 -2.50
N SER A 111 6.13 16.85 -2.55
CA SER A 111 5.17 17.44 -3.47
C SER A 111 5.53 17.23 -4.96
N GLY A 112 4.49 17.16 -5.79
CA GLY A 112 4.62 17.08 -7.24
C GLY A 112 5.37 15.83 -7.73
N ARG A 113 6.43 16.04 -8.53
CA ARG A 113 7.13 14.94 -9.24
C ARG A 113 7.76 13.91 -8.31
N LYS A 114 8.13 14.27 -7.08
CA LYS A 114 8.77 13.35 -6.13
C LYS A 114 7.79 12.31 -5.59
N ALA A 115 6.59 12.70 -5.15
CA ALA A 115 5.52 11.75 -4.81
C ALA A 115 5.19 10.84 -5.98
N THR A 116 5.00 11.41 -7.17
CA THR A 116 4.68 10.62 -8.38
C THR A 116 5.77 9.59 -8.69
N LEU A 117 7.04 9.92 -8.52
CA LEU A 117 8.14 8.96 -8.73
C LEU A 117 8.09 7.81 -7.71
N ILE A 118 7.80 8.11 -6.44
CA ILE A 118 7.68 7.09 -5.40
C ILE A 118 6.48 6.20 -5.70
N GLU A 119 5.32 6.77 -6.05
CA GLU A 119 4.12 6.02 -6.44
C GLU A 119 4.39 5.12 -7.65
N ASN A 120 4.98 5.63 -8.72
CA ASN A 120 5.32 4.85 -9.91
C ASN A 120 6.28 3.70 -9.59
N THR A 121 7.25 3.93 -8.70
CA THR A 121 8.18 2.89 -8.25
C THR A 121 7.45 1.83 -7.42
N CYS A 122 6.56 2.25 -6.52
CA CYS A 122 5.74 1.33 -5.73
C CYS A 122 4.80 0.51 -6.62
N GLU A 123 4.18 1.13 -7.64
CA GLU A 123 3.34 0.44 -8.63
C GLU A 123 4.15 -0.63 -9.36
N PHE A 124 5.32 -0.28 -9.87
CA PHE A 124 6.19 -1.21 -10.60
C PHE A 124 6.55 -2.43 -9.73
N ILE A 125 6.98 -2.20 -8.49
CA ILE A 125 7.32 -3.28 -7.55
C ILE A 125 6.09 -4.16 -7.27
N THR A 126 4.94 -3.54 -7.03
CA THR A 126 3.69 -4.29 -6.78
C THR A 126 3.32 -5.17 -7.96
N ARG A 127 3.42 -4.67 -9.20
CA ARG A 127 3.15 -5.49 -10.40
C ARG A 127 4.09 -6.68 -10.48
N LEU A 128 5.39 -6.48 -10.26
CA LEU A 128 6.38 -7.57 -10.25
C LEU A 128 6.06 -8.65 -9.20
N GLU A 129 5.76 -8.24 -7.97
CA GLU A 129 5.41 -9.15 -6.87
C GLU A 129 4.12 -9.93 -7.18
N MET A 130 3.10 -9.24 -7.72
CA MET A 130 1.85 -9.91 -8.06
C MET A 130 1.98 -10.84 -9.25
N ASP A 131 2.77 -10.48 -10.26
CA ASP A 131 3.03 -11.35 -11.40
C ASP A 131 3.83 -12.59 -10.98
N SER A 132 4.78 -12.47 -10.04
CA SER A 132 5.48 -13.63 -9.45
C SER A 132 4.50 -14.57 -8.75
N LYS A 133 3.69 -14.04 -7.82
CA LYS A 133 2.69 -14.83 -7.08
C LYS A 133 1.71 -15.53 -8.02
N ARG A 134 1.32 -14.89 -9.13
CA ARG A 134 0.40 -15.49 -10.10
C ARG A 134 1.04 -16.62 -10.90
N LYS A 135 2.33 -16.53 -11.24
CA LYS A 135 3.07 -17.62 -11.88
C LYS A 135 3.17 -18.82 -10.94
N GLU A 136 3.57 -18.58 -9.70
CA GLU A 136 3.66 -19.62 -8.66
C GLU A 136 2.31 -20.34 -8.48
N MET A 137 1.20 -19.59 -8.39
CA MET A 137 -0.14 -20.17 -8.30
C MET A 137 -0.57 -20.95 -9.55
N ALA A 138 -0.12 -20.55 -10.74
CA ALA A 138 -0.40 -21.27 -11.98
C ALA A 138 0.37 -22.60 -12.04
N ASP A 139 1.63 -22.61 -11.61
CA ASP A 139 2.48 -23.80 -11.56
C ASP A 139 2.02 -24.82 -10.50
N LEU A 140 1.34 -24.35 -9.44
CA LEU A 140 0.74 -25.18 -8.39
C LEU A 140 -0.64 -25.77 -8.76
N SER A 141 -1.25 -25.36 -9.86
CA SER A 141 -2.57 -25.87 -10.27
C SER A 141 -2.41 -27.17 -11.06
N PRO A 142 -3.05 -28.29 -10.67
CA PRO A 142 -2.95 -29.54 -11.41
C PRO A 142 -3.44 -29.36 -12.86
N PRO A 143 -2.87 -30.08 -13.83
CA PRO A 143 -3.31 -30.01 -15.22
C PRO A 143 -4.80 -30.38 -15.30
N PRO A 144 -5.56 -29.76 -16.22
CA PRO A 144 -6.97 -30.10 -16.40
C PRO A 144 -7.09 -31.61 -16.68
N LEU A 145 -7.98 -32.27 -15.94
CA LEU A 145 -8.35 -33.67 -16.19
C LEU A 145 -8.96 -33.73 -17.60
N THR A 146 -8.19 -34.26 -18.55
CA THR A 146 -8.62 -34.60 -19.91
C THR A 146 -9.52 -35.83 -19.90
#